data_AF-A0A3D8X9L6-F1
#
_entry.id   AF-A0A3D8X9L6-F1
#
_cell.length_a   1.000
_cell.length_b   1.000
_cell.length_c   1.000
_cell.angle_alpha   90.00
_cell.angle_beta   90.00
_cell.angle_gamma   90.00
#
_symmetry.space_group_name_H-M   'P 1'
#
loop_
_entity.id
_entity.type
_entity.pdbx_description
1 polymer ?
#
loop_
_entity_poly.entity_id
_entity_poly.type
_entity_poly.pdbx_seq_one_letter_code
_entity_poly.pdbx_strand_id
1 'polypeptide(L)' 'MWTLGDSPAVGLLLHDQPFDFDLKPAPRVLPDLTYVHNQHVRPIRVYRDIDARFILEDMYAKLELFNMEK' A
#
# COMPACT_ATOMS: atom_id res chain seq x y z
N MET A 1 -3.72 -17.48 -6.40
CA MET A 1 -2.82 -16.45 -5.86
C MET A 1 -3.67 -15.58 -4.95
N TRP A 2 -3.40 -15.57 -3.64
CA TRP A 2 -4.12 -14.69 -2.70
C TRP A 2 -3.48 -13.31 -2.72
N THR A 3 -4.28 -12.26 -2.77
CA THR A 3 -3.82 -10.87 -2.68
C THR A 3 -4.61 -10.15 -1.60
N LEU A 4 -3.93 -9.31 -0.82
CA LEU A 4 -4.52 -8.51 0.25
C LEU A 4 -5.25 -7.25 -0.26
N GLY A 5 -5.52 -7.17 -1.57
CA GLY A 5 -6.15 -6.01 -2.19
C GLY A 5 -5.42 -4.70 -1.87
N ASP A 6 -6.16 -3.75 -1.29
CA ASP A 6 -5.69 -2.44 -0.84
C ASP A 6 -5.23 -2.40 0.62
N SER A 7 -5.38 -3.50 1.38
CA SER A 7 -4.94 -3.56 2.79
C SER A 7 -3.47 -3.17 3.02
N PRO A 8 -2.52 -3.43 2.09
CA PRO A 8 -1.15 -2.95 2.24
C PRO A 8 -1.03 -1.42 2.26
N ALA A 9 -1.92 -0.70 1.58
CA ALA A 9 -1.93 0.77 1.62
C ALA A 9 -2.32 1.28 3.01
N VAL A 10 -3.33 0.66 3.64
CA VAL A 10 -3.74 0.99 5.02
C VAL A 10 -2.66 0.58 6.02
N GLY A 11 -2.04 -0.60 5.83
CA GLY A 11 -0.91 -1.06 6.65
C GLY A 11 0.25 -0.07 6.65
N LEU A 12 0.64 0.45 5.49
CA LEU A 12 1.70 1.47 5.36
C LEU A 12 1.34 2.82 5.98
N LEU A 13 0.04 3.17 6.07
CA LEU A 13 -0.41 4.36 6.78
C LEU A 13 -0.34 4.20 8.29
N LEU A 14 -0.59 2.98 8.80
CA LEU A 14 -0.53 2.66 10.23
C LEU A 14 0.91 2.47 10.71
N HIS A 15 1.75 1.83 9.90
CA HIS A 15 3.14 1.56 10.20
C HIS A 15 4.00 1.79 8.95
N ASP A 16 4.69 2.93 8.93
CA ASP A 16 5.59 3.23 7.82
C ASP A 16 6.77 2.25 7.85
N GLN A 17 7.04 1.60 6.73
CA GLN A 17 8.24 0.77 6.54
C GLN A 17 9.34 1.62 5.90
N PRO A 18 10.27 2.18 6.68
CA PRO A 18 11.36 2.96 6.10
C PRO A 18 12.31 2.05 5.33
N PHE A 19 12.93 2.59 4.28
CA PHE A 19 14.01 1.96 3.48
C PHE A 19 13.64 0.82 2.54
N ASP A 20 12.37 0.38 2.48
CA ASP A 20 11.93 -0.62 1.48
C ASP A 20 11.07 -0.05 0.35
N PHE A 21 11.36 1.17 -0.07
CA PHE A 21 10.73 1.80 -1.22
C PHE A 21 11.76 2.46 -2.14
N ASP A 22 11.45 2.43 -3.43
CA ASP A 22 12.14 3.24 -4.43
C ASP A 22 11.31 4.50 -4.70
N LEU A 23 11.98 5.65 -4.78
CA LEU A 23 11.34 6.88 -5.28
C LEU A 23 11.28 6.80 -6.81
N LYS A 24 10.07 6.68 -7.35
CA LYS A 24 9.82 6.65 -8.80
C LYS A 24 8.92 7.80 -9.22
N PRO A 25 9.07 8.34 -10.43
CA PRO A 25 8.16 9.36 -10.94
C PRO A 25 6.75 8.79 -11.12
N ALA A 26 5.73 9.53 -10.70
CA ALA A 26 4.35 9.11 -10.89
C ALA A 26 4.00 9.05 -12.39
N PRO A 27 3.41 7.95 -12.89
CA PRO A 27 2.88 7.91 -14.24
C PRO A 27 1.69 8.86 -14.38
N ARG A 28 1.57 9.49 -15.55
CA ARG A 28 0.38 10.28 -15.90
C ARG A 28 -0.52 9.46 -16.80
N VAL A 29 -1.82 9.54 -16.53
CA VAL A 29 -2.86 9.02 -17.43
C VAL A 29 -3.29 10.14 -18.35
N LEU A 30 -3.15 9.92 -19.67
CA LEU A 30 -3.59 10.86 -20.68
C LEU A 30 -5.10 10.70 -20.96
N PRO A 31 -5.75 11.67 -21.63
CA PRO A 31 -7.17 11.57 -21.98
C PRO A 31 -7.53 10.36 -22.85
N ASP A 32 -6.54 9.81 -23.55
CA ASP A 32 -6.64 8.57 -24.35
C ASP A 32 -6.42 7.29 -23.51
N LEU A 33 -6.38 7.41 -22.18
CA LEU A 33 -6.13 6.33 -21.21
C LEU A 33 -4.76 5.67 -21.33
N THR A 34 -3.81 6.29 -22.04
CA THR A 34 -2.43 5.79 -22.09
C THR A 34 -1.63 6.23 -20.88
N TYR A 35 -0.65 5.41 -20.49
CA TYR A 35 0.30 5.70 -19.41
C TYR A 35 1.57 6.32 -19.97
N VAL A 36 1.91 7.51 -19.47
CA VAL A 36 3.19 8.17 -19.75
C VAL A 36 4.10 8.02 -18.53
N HIS A 37 5.19 7.27 -18.69
CA HIS A 37 6.21 7.03 -17.68
C HIS A 37 7.34 8.08 -17.74
N ASN A 38 8.22 8.10 -16.73
CA ASN A 38 9.43 8.94 -16.68
C ASN A 38 9.21 10.46 -16.68
N GLN A 39 8.14 10.94 -16.04
CA GLN A 39 7.94 12.37 -15.85
C GLN A 39 8.83 12.89 -14.71
N HIS A 40 9.50 14.03 -14.87
CA HIS A 40 10.36 14.60 -13.81
C HIS A 40 9.58 15.28 -12.66
N VAL A 41 8.27 15.03 -12.55
CA VAL A 41 7.37 15.69 -11.61
C VAL A 41 6.68 14.67 -10.71
N ARG A 42 6.45 15.04 -9.44
CA ARG A 42 5.74 14.23 -8.42
C ARG A 42 6.38 12.85 -8.18
N PRO A 43 7.47 12.76 -7.38
CA PRO A 43 7.99 11.47 -6.95
C PRO A 43 6.98 10.76 -6.03
N ILE A 44 6.85 9.45 -6.20
CA ILE A 44 6.05 8.55 -5.36
C ILE A 44 6.94 7.45 -4.78
N ARG A 45 6.56 6.96 -3.59
CA ARG A 45 7.19 5.79 -2.98
C ARG A 45 6.60 4.52 -3.58
N VAL A 46 7.43 3.69 -4.19
CA VAL A 46 7.06 2.37 -4.70
C VAL A 46 7.73 1.33 -3.82
N TYR A 47 6.93 0.68 -2.97
CA TYR A 47 7.40 -0.36 -2.06
C TYR A 47 7.64 -1.65 -2.82
N ARG A 48 8.73 -2.37 -2.48
CA ARG A 48 9.09 -3.64 -3.12
C ARG A 48 8.47 -4.83 -2.40
N ASP A 49 8.46 -4.77 -1.08
CA ASP A 49 7.78 -5.71 -0.22
C ASP A 49 7.02 -4.98 0.88
N ILE A 50 6.03 -5.65 1.47
CA ILE A 50 5.22 -5.12 2.56
C ILE A 50 5.04 -6.22 3.60
N ASP A 51 5.16 -5.87 4.88
CA ASP A 51 4.96 -6.81 5.98
C ASP A 51 3.50 -7.28 6.07
N ALA A 52 3.23 -8.41 5.43
CA ALA A 52 1.92 -9.04 5.45
C ALA A 52 1.51 -9.56 6.84
N ARG A 53 2.47 -9.84 7.74
CA ARG A 53 2.15 -10.31 9.09
C ARG A 53 1.52 -9.20 9.90
N PHE A 54 2.11 -8.00 9.85
CA PHE A 54 1.57 -6.83 10.51
C PHE A 54 0.12 -6.55 10.10
N ILE A 55 -0.17 -6.61 8.79
CA ILE A 55 -1.52 -6.38 8.24
C ILE A 55 -2.52 -7.43 8.75
N LEU A 56 -2.11 -8.70 8.78
CA LEU A 56 -2.97 -9.78 9.25
C LEU A 56 -3.20 -9.74 10.76
N GLU A 57 -2.18 -9.41 11.54
CA GLU A 57 -2.29 -9.23 12.99
C GLU A 57 -3.26 -8.09 13.34
N ASP A 58 -3.16 -6.96 12.66
CA ASP A 58 -4.10 -5.85 12.80
C ASP A 58 -5.54 -6.26 12.42
N MET A 59 -5.71 -7.03 11.34
CA MET A 59 -7.02 -7.57 10.95
C MET A 59 -7.59 -8.49 12.03
N TYR A 60 -6.81 -9.44 12.55
CA TYR A 60 -7.27 -10.37 13.58
C TYR A 60 -7.61 -9.65 14.89
N ALA A 61 -6.79 -8.68 15.31
CA ALA A 61 -7.08 -7.87 16.50
C ALA A 61 -8.41 -7.12 16.36
N LYS A 62 -8.71 -6.55 15.17
CA LYS A 62 -10.00 -5.91 14.89
C LYS A 62 -11.18 -6.88 14.94
N LEU A 63 -11.00 -8.11 14.45
CA LEU A 63 -12.03 -9.15 14.53
C LEU A 63 -12.29 -9.58 15.98
N GLU A 64 -11.24 -9.72 16.79
CA GLU A 64 -11.37 -10.03 18.22
C GLU A 64 -12.10 -8.91 18.95
N LEU A 65 -11.73 -7.65 18.72
CA LEU A 65 -12.43 -6.48 19.29
C LEU A 65 -13.90 -6.45 18.91
N PHE A 66 -14.23 -6.67 17.62
CA PHE A 66 -15.61 -6.73 17.16
C PHE A 66 -16.41 -7.86 17.81
N ASN A 67 -15.76 -9.00 18.11
CA ASN A 67 -16.40 -10.11 18.81
C ASN A 67 -16.58 -9.83 20.32
N MET A 68 -15.70 -9.04 20.94
CA MET A 68 -15.80 -8.65 22.35
C MET A 68 -16.84 -7.55 22.60
N GLU A 69 -17.13 -6.70 21.60
CA GLU A 69 -18.18 -5.67 21.67
C GLU A 69 -19.60 -6.23 21.45
N LYS A 70 -19.74 -7.50 21.06
CA LYS A 70 -21.02 -8.23 20.95
C LYS A 70 -21.41 -8.89 22.26
#